data_AF-A0A932TNS9-F1
#
_entry.id   AF-A0A932TNS9-F1
#
_cell.length_a   1.000
_cell.length_b   1.000
_cell.length_c   1.000
_cell.angle_alpha   90.00
_cell.angle_beta   90.00
_cell.angle_gamma   90.00
#
_symmetry.space_group_name_H-M   'P 1'
#
loop_
_entity.id
_entity.type
_entity.pdbx_description
1 polymer ?
#
loop_
_entity_poly.entity_id
_entity_poly.type
_entity_poly.pdbx_seq_one_letter_code
_entity_poly.pdbx_strand_id
1 'polypeptide(L)'
;MKQTACPQELAVARAARTGHWEESLRVHAAECTLCRQVAATSRWMRALANAPEANHSLPDPSLLWWEAQVAERQAQAERTQKPLEWAAVFAEAILIAGPAGCFAWYWQDIERILMQSLLAAVPQIWNAAWTAANWGSALFSG
;
A
#
# COMPACT_ATOMS: atom_id res chain seq x y z
N MET A 1 -7.53 52.02 20.41
CA MET A 1 -7.45 50.85 21.31
C MET A 1 -8.38 49.77 20.76
N LYS A 2 -7.85 48.60 20.36
CA LYS A 2 -8.66 47.47 19.89
C LYS A 2 -9.33 46.84 21.11
N GLN A 3 -10.61 47.08 21.32
CA GLN A 3 -11.39 46.27 22.25
C GLN A 3 -11.49 44.87 21.64
N THR A 4 -10.75 43.93 22.20
CA THR A 4 -10.73 42.53 21.77
C THR A 4 -11.99 41.77 22.15
N ALA A 5 -12.80 42.32 23.05
CA ALA A 5 -14.08 41.75 23.45
C ALA A 5 -15.11 42.87 23.58
N CYS A 6 -16.22 42.77 22.84
CA CYS A 6 -17.37 43.64 23.03
C CYS A 6 -18.39 42.92 23.93
N PRO A 7 -18.92 43.56 25.00
CA PRO A 7 -19.93 42.94 25.85
C PRO A 7 -21.20 42.51 25.10
N GLN A 8 -21.53 43.20 24.01
CA GLN A 8 -22.72 42.94 23.19
C GLN A 8 -22.46 41.99 22.02
N GLU A 9 -21.24 41.47 21.87
CA GLU A 9 -20.86 40.61 20.74
C GLU A 9 -21.76 39.38 20.63
N LEU A 10 -22.01 38.70 21.76
CA LEU A 10 -22.85 37.51 21.79
C LEU A 10 -24.31 37.82 21.45
N ALA A 11 -24.81 38.98 21.87
CA ALA A 11 -26.16 39.43 21.56
C ALA A 11 -26.31 39.75 20.06
N VAL A 12 -25.32 40.42 19.48
CA VAL A 12 -25.25 40.70 18.03
C VAL A 12 -25.12 39.41 17.22
N ALA A 13 -24.27 38.47 17.64
CA ALA A 13 -24.12 37.16 16.98
C ALA A 13 -25.43 36.36 17.00
N ARG A 14 -26.15 36.38 18.12
CA ARG A 14 -27.47 35.73 18.25
C ARG A 14 -28.51 36.41 17.35
N ALA A 15 -28.60 37.73 17.39
CA ALA A 15 -29.51 38.52 16.56
C ALA A 15 -29.24 38.29 15.06
N ALA A 16 -27.97 38.23 14.65
CA ALA A 16 -27.59 37.96 13.26
C ALA A 16 -27.98 36.53 12.81
N ARG A 17 -27.85 35.54 13.70
CA ARG A 17 -28.21 34.15 13.43
C ARG A 17 -29.72 33.94 13.31
N THR A 18 -30.50 34.48 14.27
CA THR A 18 -31.96 34.33 14.28
C THR A 18 -32.64 35.27 13.28
N GLY A 19 -32.03 36.42 13.00
CA GLY A 19 -32.62 37.50 12.20
C GLY A 19 -33.45 38.47 13.03
N HIS A 20 -33.51 38.29 14.35
CA HIS A 20 -34.28 39.16 15.23
C HIS A 20 -33.39 40.27 15.80
N TRP A 21 -33.57 41.50 15.30
CA TRP A 21 -32.75 42.66 15.64
C TRP A 21 -33.53 43.70 16.43
N GLU A 22 -33.15 43.88 17.68
CA GLU A 22 -33.55 45.05 18.47
C GLU A 22 -32.84 46.31 17.95
N GLU A 23 -33.50 47.46 18.02
CA GLU A 23 -32.98 48.72 17.45
C GLU A 23 -31.65 49.13 18.10
N SER A 24 -31.53 48.94 19.41
CA SER A 24 -30.31 49.19 20.19
C SER A 24 -29.11 48.39 19.68
N LEU A 25 -29.31 47.12 19.33
CA LEU A 25 -28.27 46.23 18.79
C LEU A 25 -27.89 46.58 17.36
N ARG A 26 -28.84 47.09 16.57
CA ARG A 26 -28.60 47.52 15.18
C ARG A 26 -27.71 48.76 15.14
N VAL A 27 -28.01 49.75 15.98
CA VAL A 27 -27.17 50.95 16.16
C VAL A 27 -25.78 50.56 16.66
N HIS A 28 -25.71 49.71 17.69
CA HIS A 28 -24.43 49.25 18.24
C HIS A 28 -23.55 48.52 17.21
N ALA A 29 -24.13 47.64 16.39
CA ALA A 29 -23.40 46.92 15.34
C ALA A 29 -22.91 47.85 14.20
N ALA A 30 -23.57 49.00 14.00
CA ALA A 30 -23.16 50.00 13.02
C ALA A 30 -21.99 50.87 13.51
N GLU A 31 -21.83 51.02 14.83
CA GLU A 31 -20.76 51.82 15.45
C GLU A 31 -19.54 50.96 15.79
N CYS A 32 -19.75 49.75 16.32
CA CYS A 32 -18.67 48.85 16.72
C CYS A 32 -18.13 48.03 15.54
N THR A 33 -16.82 48.15 15.26
CA THR A 33 -16.16 47.42 14.16
C THR A 33 -16.15 45.91 14.36
N LEU A 34 -16.00 45.43 15.61
CA LEU A 34 -16.06 44.00 15.96
C LEU A 34 -17.45 43.42 15.66
N CYS A 35 -18.49 44.04 16.21
CA CYS A 35 -19.88 43.61 16.01
C CYS A 35 -20.32 43.68 14.55
N ARG A 36 -19.79 44.64 13.77
CA ARG A 36 -20.01 44.73 12.32
C ARG A 36 -19.46 43.51 11.58
N GLN A 37 -18.25 43.08 11.90
CA GLN A 37 -17.63 41.89 11.31
C GLN A 37 -18.40 40.63 11.70
N VAL A 38 -18.73 40.47 12.99
CA VAL A 38 -19.52 39.33 13.48
C VAL A 38 -20.88 39.25 12.78
N ALA A 39 -21.57 40.38 12.62
CA ALA A 39 -22.84 40.44 11.91
C ALA A 39 -22.68 40.09 10.41
N ALA A 40 -21.60 40.55 9.76
CA ALA A 40 -21.33 40.25 8.36
C ALA A 40 -21.03 38.75 8.14
N THR A 41 -20.14 38.16 8.95
CA THR A 41 -19.81 36.73 8.88
C THR A 41 -21.03 35.86 9.17
N SER A 42 -21.82 36.22 10.18
CA SER A 42 -23.04 35.49 10.52
C SER A 42 -24.08 35.54 9.39
N ARG A 43 -24.24 36.69 8.72
CA ARG A 43 -25.10 36.80 7.53
C ARG A 43 -24.60 35.96 6.38
N TRP A 44 -23.29 35.95 6.13
CA TRP A 44 -22.68 35.13 5.07
C TRP A 44 -22.87 33.63 5.34
N MET A 45 -22.61 33.16 6.57
CA MET A 45 -22.84 31.77 6.96
C MET A 45 -24.32 31.38 6.82
N ARG A 46 -25.25 32.28 7.14
CA ARG A 46 -26.69 32.03 6.94
C ARG A 46 -27.06 31.95 5.46
N ALA A 47 -26.48 32.81 4.62
CA ALA A 47 -26.67 32.74 3.18
C ALA A 47 -26.10 31.43 2.61
N LEU A 48 -24.94 30.98 3.11
CA LEU A 48 -24.32 29.71 2.72
C LEU A 48 -25.18 28.50 3.14
N ALA A 49 -25.69 28.50 4.37
CA ALA A 49 -26.58 27.44 4.86
C ALA A 49 -27.91 27.37 4.09
N ASN A 50 -28.40 28.51 3.60
CA ASN A 50 -29.61 28.59 2.79
C ASN A 50 -29.35 28.45 1.28
N ALA A 51 -28.10 28.25 0.85
CA ALA A 51 -27.79 28.08 -0.56
C ALA A 51 -28.48 26.79 -1.07
N PRO A 52 -29.07 26.80 -2.28
CA PRO A 52 -29.82 25.65 -2.80
C PRO A 52 -28.97 24.38 -2.92
N GLU A 53 -27.65 24.50 -3.09
CA GLU A 53 -26.70 23.38 -3.07
C GLU A 53 -26.54 22.75 -1.67
N ALA A 54 -26.77 23.50 -0.59
CA ALA A 54 -26.72 23.00 0.78
C ALA A 54 -27.95 22.16 1.16
N ASN A 55 -29.01 22.15 0.34
CA ASN A 55 -30.19 21.31 0.52
C ASN A 55 -30.03 19.90 -0.09
N HIS A 56 -28.89 19.58 -0.70
CA HIS A 56 -28.60 18.17 -0.97
C HIS A 56 -28.50 17.44 0.37
N SER A 57 -29.18 16.29 0.51
CA SER A 57 -29.07 15.47 1.70
C SER A 57 -27.59 15.25 1.98
N LEU A 58 -27.06 15.83 3.06
CA LEU A 58 -25.66 15.66 3.40
C LEU A 58 -25.39 14.15 3.45
N PRO A 59 -24.31 13.66 2.81
CA PRO A 59 -23.93 12.28 2.93
C PRO A 59 -23.85 11.92 4.41
N ASP A 60 -24.27 10.70 4.76
CA ASP A 60 -24.20 10.22 6.13
C ASP A 60 -22.78 10.50 6.70
N PRO A 61 -22.66 11.26 7.80
CA PRO A 61 -21.37 11.60 8.40
C PRO A 61 -20.52 10.36 8.71
N SER A 62 -21.16 9.23 8.98
CA SER A 62 -20.48 7.96 9.22
C SER A 62 -19.79 7.43 7.96
N LEU A 63 -20.38 7.64 6.78
CA LEU A 63 -19.85 7.23 5.50
C LEU A 63 -18.62 8.08 5.13
N LEU A 64 -18.71 9.40 5.31
CA LEU A 64 -17.58 10.32 5.12
C LEU A 64 -16.39 9.98 6.03
N TRP A 65 -16.67 9.68 7.30
CA TRP A 65 -15.62 9.27 8.24
C TRP A 65 -15.01 7.93 7.88
N TRP A 66 -15.83 6.98 7.41
CA TRP A 66 -15.35 5.69 6.96
C TRP A 66 -14.47 5.80 5.71
N GLU A 67 -14.88 6.58 4.71
CA GLU A 67 -14.07 6.84 3.51
C GLU A 67 -12.72 7.48 3.87
N ALA A 68 -12.72 8.47 4.76
CA ALA A 68 -11.49 9.09 5.24
C ALA A 68 -10.56 8.09 5.95
N GLN A 69 -11.12 7.19 6.76
CA GLN A 69 -10.33 6.13 7.40
C GLN A 69 -9.80 5.10 6.42
N VAL A 70 -10.57 4.73 5.39
CA VAL A 70 -10.12 3.81 4.34
C VAL A 70 -8.98 4.44 3.55
N ALA A 71 -9.09 5.72 3.17
CA ALA A 71 -8.04 6.44 2.47
C ALA A 71 -6.73 6.51 3.29
N GLU A 72 -6.83 6.78 4.59
CA GLU A 72 -5.68 6.80 5.49
C GLU A 72 -5.01 5.42 5.60
N ARG A 73 -5.82 4.35 5.75
CA ARG A 73 -5.29 2.99 5.81
C ARG A 73 -4.62 2.56 4.50
N GLN A 74 -5.15 2.97 3.35
CA GLN A 74 -4.53 2.71 2.06
C GLN A 74 -3.18 3.43 1.93
N ALA A 75 -3.11 4.70 2.32
CA ALA A 75 -1.85 5.46 2.32
C ALA A 75 -0.78 4.85 3.25
N GLN A 76 -1.19 4.27 4.39
CA GLN A 76 -0.30 3.54 5.29
C GLN A 76 0.11 2.17 4.71
N ALA A 77 -0.81 1.47 4.05
CA ALA A 77 -0.53 0.20 3.38
C ALA A 77 0.47 0.38 2.24
N GLU A 78 0.34 1.41 1.40
CA GLU A 78 1.31 1.70 0.33
C GLU A 78 2.73 1.93 0.86
N ARG A 79 2.87 2.55 2.04
CA ARG A 79 4.18 2.74 2.68
C ARG A 79 4.77 1.43 3.22
N THR A 80 3.92 0.46 3.54
CA THR A 80 4.30 -0.82 4.16
C THR A 80 4.32 -1.99 3.16
N GLN A 81 3.74 -1.84 1.98
CA GLN A 81 3.64 -2.88 0.94
C GLN A 81 4.87 -2.94 0.03
N LYS A 82 5.63 -1.86 -0.10
CA LYS A 82 6.92 -1.87 -0.83
C LYS A 82 7.83 -3.04 -0.44
N PRO A 83 8.10 -3.35 0.84
CA PRO A 83 8.98 -4.47 1.20
C PRO A 83 8.43 -5.85 0.81
N LEU A 84 7.11 -6.01 0.64
CA LEU A 84 6.51 -7.30 0.29
C LEU A 84 6.75 -7.65 -1.18
N GLU A 85 6.73 -6.67 -2.08
CA GLU A 85 7.08 -6.87 -3.49
C GLU A 85 8.55 -7.26 -3.66
N TRP A 86 9.45 -6.64 -2.91
CA TRP A 86 10.87 -7.01 -2.92
C TRP A 86 11.08 -8.45 -2.44
N ALA A 87 10.34 -8.90 -1.42
CA ALA A 87 10.45 -10.26 -0.90
C ALA A 87 10.10 -11.33 -1.95
N ALA A 88 9.07 -11.09 -2.77
CA ALA A 88 8.70 -12.00 -3.86
C ALA A 88 9.79 -12.09 -4.93
N VAL A 89 10.36 -10.94 -5.33
CA VAL A 89 11.46 -10.89 -6.31
C VAL A 89 12.71 -11.61 -5.80
N PHE A 90 13.08 -11.44 -4.52
CA PHE A 90 14.21 -12.15 -3.94
C PHE A 90 13.99 -13.66 -3.86
N ALA A 91 12.78 -14.11 -3.53
CA ALA A 91 12.46 -15.53 -3.47
C ALA A 91 12.62 -16.22 -4.83
N GLU A 92 12.09 -15.61 -5.91
CA GLU A 92 12.26 -16.14 -7.27
C GLU A 92 13.72 -16.09 -7.73
N ALA A 93 14.44 -15.01 -7.42
CA ALA A 93 15.86 -14.89 -7.77
C ALA A 93 16.70 -15.98 -7.10
N ILE A 94 16.46 -16.28 -5.82
CA ILE A 94 17.19 -17.32 -5.09
C ILE A 94 16.89 -18.72 -5.65
N LEU A 95 15.63 -18.99 -6.02
CA LEU A 95 15.22 -20.28 -6.56
C LEU A 95 15.92 -20.60 -7.90
N ILE A 96 16.22 -19.59 -8.72
CA ILE A 96 16.89 -19.77 -10.01
C ILE A 96 18.41 -19.68 -9.88
N ALA A 97 18.90 -18.62 -9.23
CA ALA A 97 20.34 -18.35 -9.15
C ALA A 97 21.07 -19.34 -8.22
N GLY A 98 20.40 -19.83 -7.17
CA GLY A 98 20.96 -20.80 -6.23
C GLY A 98 21.36 -22.10 -6.93
N PRO A 99 20.43 -22.81 -7.58
CA PRO A 99 20.74 -24.04 -8.31
C PRO A 99 21.73 -23.82 -9.45
N ALA A 100 21.59 -22.73 -10.22
CA ALA A 100 22.51 -22.43 -11.32
C ALA A 100 23.95 -22.20 -10.82
N GLY A 101 24.12 -21.48 -9.72
CA GLY A 101 25.42 -21.27 -9.06
C GLY A 101 26.00 -22.56 -8.49
N CYS A 102 25.19 -23.36 -7.79
CA CYS A 102 25.60 -24.68 -7.31
C CYS A 102 26.04 -25.57 -8.47
N PHE A 103 25.27 -25.62 -9.55
CA PHE A 103 25.56 -26.46 -10.71
C PHE A 103 26.86 -26.02 -11.42
N ALA A 104 27.07 -24.71 -11.57
CA ALA A 104 28.30 -24.17 -12.13
C ALA A 104 29.53 -24.48 -11.26
N TRP A 105 29.39 -24.44 -9.93
CA TRP A 105 30.48 -24.77 -9.01
C TRP A 105 30.83 -26.26 -9.03
N TYR A 106 29.81 -27.13 -8.99
CA TYR A 106 30.00 -28.59 -8.97
C TYR A 106 30.31 -29.19 -10.33
N TRP A 107 30.30 -28.39 -11.41
CA TRP A 107 30.60 -28.86 -12.77
C TRP A 107 31.95 -29.59 -12.85
N GLN A 108 32.98 -29.06 -12.18
CA GLN A 108 34.31 -29.68 -12.17
C GLN A 108 34.38 -31.00 -11.41
N ASP A 109 33.52 -31.22 -10.42
CA ASP A 109 33.45 -32.48 -9.69
C ASP A 109 32.59 -33.51 -10.44
N ILE A 110 31.53 -33.07 -11.12
CA ILE A 110 30.71 -33.92 -11.99
C ILE A 110 31.56 -34.48 -13.13
N GLU A 111 32.33 -33.64 -13.84
CA GLU A 111 33.22 -34.11 -14.91
C GLU A 111 34.22 -35.16 -14.41
N ARG A 112 34.80 -34.93 -13.22
CA ARG A 112 35.77 -35.84 -12.60
C ARG A 112 35.14 -37.19 -12.24
N ILE A 113 33.97 -37.19 -11.60
CA ILE A 113 33.24 -38.41 -11.22
C ILE A 113 32.75 -39.15 -12.47
N LEU A 114 32.29 -38.42 -13.49
CA LEU A 114 31.81 -39.00 -14.74
C LEU A 114 32.95 -39.67 -15.51
N MET A 115 34.12 -39.02 -15.62
CA MET A 115 35.31 -39.65 -16.21
C MET A 115 35.77 -40.87 -15.41
N GLN A 116 35.76 -40.80 -14.08
CA GLN A 116 36.17 -41.91 -13.23
C GLN A 116 35.22 -43.12 -13.34
N SER A 117 33.92 -42.87 -13.37
CA SER A 117 32.90 -43.94 -13.53
C SER A 117 32.93 -44.54 -14.93
N LEU A 118 33.12 -43.74 -15.97
CA LEU A 118 33.28 -44.24 -17.34
C LEU A 118 34.52 -45.14 -17.46
N LEU A 119 35.67 -44.70 -16.94
CA LEU A 119 36.91 -45.48 -16.95
C LEU A 119 36.80 -46.77 -16.11
N ALA A 120 36.01 -46.77 -15.05
CA ALA A 120 35.76 -47.96 -14.23
C ALA A 120 34.77 -48.95 -14.87
N ALA A 121 33.78 -48.46 -15.63
CA ALA A 121 32.76 -49.28 -16.28
C ALA A 121 33.31 -49.99 -17.53
N VAL A 122 34.22 -49.36 -18.29
CA VAL A 122 34.83 -49.93 -19.50
C VAL A 122 35.44 -51.32 -19.28
N PRO A 123 36.30 -51.57 -18.27
CA PRO A 123 36.86 -52.89 -18.03
C PRO A 123 35.82 -53.92 -17.59
N GLN A 124 34.77 -53.51 -16.86
CA GLN A 124 33.68 -54.42 -16.46
C GLN A 124 32.82 -54.85 -17.67
N ILE A 125 32.48 -53.90 -18.55
CA ILE A 125 31.75 -54.16 -19.80
C ILE A 125 32.58 -55.07 -20.72
N TRP A 126 33.89 -54.77 -20.84
CA TRP A 126 34.81 -55.59 -21.64
C TRP A 126 34.91 -57.03 -21.12
N ASN A 127 35.08 -57.20 -19.80
CA ASN A 127 35.14 -58.53 -19.18
C ASN A 127 33.83 -59.31 -19.36
N ALA A 128 32.67 -58.65 -19.21
CA ALA A 128 31.36 -59.27 -19.43
C ALA A 128 31.14 -59.67 -20.90
N ALA A 129 31.58 -58.85 -21.85
CA ALA A 129 31.51 -59.16 -23.27
C ALA A 129 32.45 -60.32 -23.65
N TRP A 130 33.66 -60.34 -23.11
CA TRP A 130 34.64 -61.39 -23.36
C TRP A 130 34.22 -62.75 -22.78
N THR A 131 33.67 -62.77 -21.56
CA THR A 131 33.12 -64.01 -21.00
C THR A 131 31.92 -64.49 -21.82
N ALA A 132 30.96 -63.62 -22.15
CA ALA A 132 29.83 -64.03 -23.00
C ALA A 132 30.27 -64.65 -24.34
N ALA A 133 31.30 -64.09 -24.98
CA ALA A 133 31.87 -64.61 -26.22
C ALA A 133 32.59 -65.96 -26.03
N ASN A 134 33.35 -66.12 -24.94
CA ASN A 134 34.12 -67.34 -24.67
C ASN A 134 33.28 -68.51 -24.14
N TRP A 135 32.12 -68.24 -23.53
CA TRP A 135 31.16 -69.29 -23.15
C TRP A 135 30.31 -69.77 -24.34
N GLY A 136 30.07 -68.90 -25.33
CA GLY A 136 29.37 -69.27 -26.56
C GLY A 136 30.11 -70.31 -27.42
N SER A 137 31.44 -70.32 -27.38
CA SER A 137 32.27 -71.29 -28.10
C SER A 137 32.33 -72.67 -27.42
N ALA A 138 32.13 -72.75 -26.10
CA ALA A 138 32.13 -74.01 -25.35
C ALA A 138 30.86 -74.85 -25.56
N LEU A 139 29.75 -74.22 -25.94
CA LEU A 139 28.47 -74.91 -26.20
C LEU A 139 28.37 -75.54 -27.60
N PHE A 140 29.32 -75.25 -28.51
CA PHE A 140 29.27 -75.69 -29.91
C PHE A 140 30.33 -76.73 -30.30
N SER A 141 31.09 -77.25 -29.32
CA SER A 141 32.18 -78.22 -29.55
C SER A 141 31.94 -79.62 -28.95
N GLY A 142 30.69 -79.97 -28.64
CA GLY A 142 30.28 -81.33 -28.23
C GLY A 142 29.43 -81.98 -29.30
#